data_AF-A0A946A5J3-F1
#
_entry.id   AF-A0A946A5J3-F1
#
_cell.length_a   1.000
_cell.length_b   1.000
_cell.length_c   1.000
_cell.angle_alpha   90.00
_cell.angle_beta   90.00
_cell.angle_gamma   90.00
#
_symmetry.space_group_name_H-M   'P 1'
#
loop_
_entity.id
_entity.type
_entity.pdbx_description
1 polymer ?
#
loop_
_entity_poly.entity_id
_entity_poly.type
_entity_poly.pdbx_seq_one_letter_code
_entity_poly.pdbx_strand_id
1 'polypeptide(L)' 'MSKEKDNNFELNLKKLESIVDKLESGESGLEESVKLYEEGMRIKKICDKKLQDIEMQIKKIKIENNKISKENL' A
#
# COMPACT_ATOMS: atom_id res chain seq x y z
N MET A 1 3.04 -18.64 -1.21
CA MET A 1 2.52 -17.64 -0.23
C MET A 1 2.67 -16.18 -0.69
N SER A 2 3.38 -15.89 -1.80
CA SER A 2 3.63 -14.52 -2.28
C SER A 2 2.44 -13.89 -3.03
N LYS A 3 1.74 -14.68 -3.85
CA LYS A 3 0.70 -14.18 -4.79
C LYS A 3 -0.55 -13.59 -4.12
N GLU A 4 -1.00 -14.14 -2.99
CA GLU A 4 -2.17 -13.64 -2.25
C GLU A 4 -1.93 -12.27 -1.60
N LYS A 5 -0.72 -12.04 -1.10
CA LYS A 5 -0.38 -10.78 -0.42
C LYS A 5 -0.22 -9.62 -1.41
N ASP A 6 0.26 -9.90 -2.61
CA ASP A 6 0.37 -8.92 -3.70
C ASP A 6 -1.01 -8.63 -4.29
N ASN A 7 -1.84 -9.67 -4.48
CA ASN A 7 -3.24 -9.49 -4.87
C ASN A 7 -4.00 -8.55 -3.91
N ASN A 8 -3.74 -8.63 -2.59
CA ASN A 8 -4.40 -7.74 -1.63
C ASN A 8 -3.95 -6.27 -1.79
N PHE A 9 -2.68 -6.00 -2.12
CA PHE A 9 -2.23 -4.64 -2.40
C PHE A 9 -2.88 -4.07 -3.66
N GLU A 10 -2.81 -4.81 -4.77
CA GLU A 10 -3.38 -4.41 -6.06
C GLU A 10 -4.90 -4.19 -5.99
N LEU A 11 -5.61 -5.03 -5.24
CA LEU A 11 -7.05 -4.87 -5.01
C LEU A 11 -7.37 -3.61 -4.20
N ASN A 12 -6.60 -3.33 -3.15
CA ASN A 12 -6.76 -2.11 -2.36
C ASN A 12 -6.44 -0.87 -3.19
N LEU A 13 -5.38 -0.91 -4.01
CA LEU A 13 -5.01 0.20 -4.88
C LEU A 13 -6.12 0.50 -5.90
N LYS A 14 -6.65 -0.53 -6.59
CA LYS A 14 -7.80 -0.37 -7.49
C LYS A 14 -9.04 0.19 -6.80
N LYS A 15 -9.28 -0.22 -5.56
CA LYS A 15 -10.40 0.31 -4.78
C LYS A 15 -10.20 1.79 -4.44
N LEU A 16 -8.96 2.19 -4.12
CA LEU A 16 -8.60 3.59 -3.87
C LEU A 16 -8.78 4.44 -5.13
N GLU A 17 -8.31 3.96 -6.29
CA GLU A 17 -8.52 4.62 -7.59
C GLU A 17 -10.00 4.85 -7.86
N SER A 18 -10.84 3.81 -7.71
CA SER A 18 -12.29 3.94 -7.90
C SER A 18 -12.95 4.93 -6.92
N ILE A 19 -12.42 5.09 -5.70
CA ILE A 19 -12.90 6.10 -4.75
C ILE A 19 -12.53 7.49 -5.22
N VAL A 20 -11.29 7.70 -5.68
CA VAL A 20 -10.83 8.98 -6.24
C VAL A 20 -11.69 9.37 -7.43
N ASP A 21 -11.90 8.46 -8.38
CA ASP A 21 -12.73 8.72 -9.57
C ASP A 21 -14.15 9.19 -9.19
N LYS A 22 -14.76 8.57 -8.17
CA LYS A 22 -16.11 8.94 -7.68
C LYS A 22 -16.15 10.28 -6.93
N LEU A 23 -15.05 10.65 -6.27
CA LEU A 23 -14.94 11.95 -5.60
C LEU A 23 -14.70 13.05 -6.63
N GLU A 24 -13.88 12.79 -7.65
CA GLU A 24 -13.57 13.72 -8.73
C GLU A 24 -14.73 13.93 -9.71
N SER A 25 -15.59 12.93 -9.91
CA SER A 25 -16.78 13.07 -10.75
C SER A 25 -17.77 14.11 -10.22
N GLY A 26 -17.75 14.38 -8.90
CA GLY A 26 -18.67 15.32 -8.26
C GLY A 26 -20.13 14.84 -8.23
N GLU A 27 -20.42 13.62 -8.65
CA GLU A 27 -21.78 13.04 -8.67
C GLU A 27 -22.23 12.57 -7.27
N SER A 28 -21.30 12.52 -6.32
CA SER A 28 -21.54 12.09 -4.94
C SER A 28 -22.11 13.22 -4.09
N GLY A 29 -23.19 12.98 -3.36
CA GLY A 29 -23.70 13.92 -2.35
C GLY A 29 -22.69 14.15 -1.21
N LEU A 30 -22.91 15.18 -0.37
CA LEU A 30 -21.98 15.54 0.72
C LEU A 30 -21.70 14.38 1.68
N GLU A 31 -22.75 13.71 2.15
CA GLU A 31 -22.62 12.58 3.10
C GLU A 31 -21.87 11.39 2.47
N GLU A 32 -22.14 11.10 1.20
CA GLU A 32 -21.46 10.04 0.46
C GLU A 32 -19.98 10.39 0.24
N SER A 33 -19.69 11.65 -0.08
CA SER A 33 -18.32 12.16 -0.27
C SER A 33 -17.49 12.02 1.01
N VAL A 34 -18.08 12.30 2.17
CA VAL A 34 -17.41 12.10 3.47
C VAL A 34 -17.08 10.61 3.69
N LYS A 35 -18.03 9.70 3.43
CA LYS A 35 -17.81 8.25 3.59
C LYS A 35 -16.74 7.73 2.62
N LEU A 36 -16.78 8.17 1.37
CA LEU A 36 -15.79 7.83 0.34
C LEU A 36 -14.40 8.30 0.77
N TYR A 37 -14.29 9.52 1.28
CA TYR A 37 -13.02 10.06 1.79
C TYR A 37 -12.48 9.24 2.97
N GLU A 38 -13.32 8.91 3.96
CA GLU A 38 -12.92 8.10 5.12
C GLU A 38 -12.41 6.71 4.69
N GLU A 39 -13.12 6.02 3.80
CA GLU A 39 -12.69 4.72 3.28
C GLU A 39 -11.41 4.85 2.44
N GLY A 40 -11.29 5.90 1.62
CA GLY A 40 -10.08 6.19 0.85
C GLY A 40 -8.86 6.36 1.77
N MET A 41 -9.00 7.13 2.85
CA MET A 41 -7.95 7.30 3.86
C MET A 41 -7.58 6.00 4.56
N ARG A 42 -8.57 5.14 4.85
CA ARG A 42 -8.33 3.82 5.46
C ARG A 42 -7.53 2.92 4.51
N ILE A 43 -7.90 2.88 3.23
CA ILE A 43 -7.21 2.07 2.21
C ILE A 43 -5.80 2.58 1.98
N LYS A 44 -5.61 3.90 1.86
CA LYS A 44 -4.29 4.53 1.74
C LYS A 44 -3.35 4.06 2.86
N LYS A 45 -3.83 4.07 4.11
CA LYS A 45 -3.04 3.63 5.27
C LYS A 45 -2.63 2.16 5.18
N ILE A 46 -3.49 1.30 4.62
CA ILE A 46 -3.17 -0.12 4.40
C ILE A 46 -2.08 -0.28 3.34
N CYS A 47 -2.21 0.43 2.22
CA CYS A 47 -1.21 0.44 1.15
C CYS A 47 0.15 0.96 1.64
N ASP A 48 0.17 2.10 2.34
CA ASP A 48 1.39 2.70 2.90
C ASP A 48 2.12 1.73 3.82
N LYS A 49 1.38 1.08 4.74
CA LYS A 49 1.96 0.09 5.66
C LYS A 49 2.57 -1.09 4.90
N LYS A 50 1.89 -1.58 3.86
CA LYS A 50 2.38 -2.69 3.05
C LYS A 50 3.69 -2.34 2.33
N LEU A 51 3.78 -1.13 1.78
CA LEU A 51 5.01 -0.63 1.14
C LEU A 51 6.15 -0.50 2.15
N GLN A 52 5.89 0.05 3.34
CA GLN A 52 6.87 0.15 4.42
C GLN A 52 7.41 -1.22 4.86
N ASP A 53 6.52 -2.22 5.00
CA ASP A 53 6.91 -3.59 5.37
C ASP A 53 7.82 -4.23 4.32
N ILE A 54 7.57 -3.97 3.03
CA ILE A 54 8.40 -4.47 1.92
C ILE A 54 9.75 -3.74 1.91
N GLU A 55 9.76 -2.41 2.05
CA GLU A 55 10.98 -1.62 2.09
C GLU A 55 11.91 -2.06 3.23
N MET A 56 11.34 -2.33 4.41
CA MET A 56 12.08 -2.86 5.55
C MET A 56 12.67 -4.25 5.27
N GLN A 57 11.95 -5.13 4.58
CA GLN A 57 12.48 -6.45 4.18
C GLN A 57 13.66 -6.29 3.21
N ILE A 58 13.54 -5.41 2.22
CA ILE A 58 14.64 -5.10 1.28
C ILE A 58 15.86 -4.55 2.03
N LYS A 59 15.65 -3.65 2.98
CA LYS A 59 16.73 -3.10 3.83
C LYS A 59 17.44 -4.19 4.63
N LYS A 60 16.70 -5.12 5.24
CA LYS A 60 17.28 -6.26 5.99
C LYS A 60 18.16 -7.13 5.09
N ILE A 61 17.65 -7.53 3.92
CA ILE A 61 18.39 -8.35 2.95
C ILE A 61 19.69 -7.66 2.51
N LYS A 62 19.65 -6.34 2.25
CA LYS A 62 20.86 -5.57 1.89
C LYS A 62 21.90 -5.55 3.02
N ILE A 63 21.47 -5.43 4.27
CA ILE A 63 22.38 -5.43 5.43
C ILE A 63 23.00 -6.81 5.63
N GLU A 64 22.21 -7.88 5.52
CA GLU A 64 22.69 -9.27 5.63
C GLU A 64 23.74 -9.58 4.55
N ASN A 65 23.47 -9.22 3.29
CA ASN A 65 24.44 -9.40 2.19
C ASN A 65 25.76 -8.64 2.43
N ASN A 66 25.69 -7.44 3.01
CA ASN A 66 26.89 -6.65 3.32
C ASN A 66 27.69 -7.26 4.49
N LYS A 67 27.03 -7.87 5.49
CA LYS A 67 27.71 -8.60 6.58
C LYS A 67 28.43 -9.85 6.08
N ILE A 68 27.77 -10.65 5.22
CA ILE A 68 28.39 -11.84 4.61
C ILE A 68 29.65 -11.47 3.81
N SER A 69 29.65 -10.31 3.15
CA SER A 69 30.81 -9.83 2.40
C SER A 69 32.00 -9.42 3.28
N LYS A 70 31.76 -9.08 4.56
CA LYS A 70 32.81 -8.68 5.51
C LYS A 70 33.35 -9.84 6.36
N GLU A 71 32.61 -10.92 6.51
CA GLU A 71 33.05 -12.12 7.25
C GLU A 71 33.86 -13.10 6.38
N ASN A 72 33.86 -12.91 5.05
CA ASN A 72 34.68 -13.68 4.09
C ASN A 72 35.99 -12.97 3.69
N LEU A 73 36.38 -11.92 4.43
CA LEU A 73 37.65 -11.19 4.31
C LEU A 73 38.42 -11.31 5.62
#